data_AF-A0A8N4ETY7-F1
#
_entry.id   AF-A0A8N4ETY7-F1
#
_cell.length_a   1.000
_cell.length_b   1.000
_cell.length_c   1.000
_cell.angle_alpha   90.00
_cell.angle_beta   90.00
_cell.angle_gamma   90.00
#
_symmetry.space_group_name_H-M   'P 1'
#
loop_
_entity.id
_entity.type
_entity.pdbx_description
1 polymer ?
#
loop_
_entity_poly.entity_id
_entity_poly.type
_entity_poly.pdbx_seq_one_letter_code
_entity_poly.pdbx_strand_id
1 'polypeptide(L)'
;MAEAISESISFFRSQLENRRFGDATLRILESVLVSKDVLSLLETRSALRYLLRSEAISVVREISQKTADEKLCAVEFFVRAFALVGDVESCLALKYEALVLRETKYLKGHGLQVLHEEWLTFAKDSLDNGFYAIAVKGFESALMCIQSNNNIDPVTVTMEEHAVNKIKKLRDMATALVASHSGASSSSES
;
A
#
# COMPACT_ATOMS: atom_id res chain seq x y z
N MET A 1 -3.84 14.23 -30.60
CA MET A 1 -3.46 14.21 -29.17
C MET A 1 -4.42 13.34 -28.36
N ALA A 2 -5.74 13.59 -28.42
CA ALA A 2 -6.74 12.71 -27.80
C ALA A 2 -6.68 11.25 -28.30
N GLU A 3 -6.45 11.06 -29.60
CA GLU A 3 -6.33 9.73 -30.23
C GLU A 3 -5.12 8.92 -29.69
N ALA A 4 -3.95 9.56 -29.58
CA ALA A 4 -2.74 8.93 -29.03
C ALA A 4 -2.88 8.55 -27.53
N ILE A 5 -3.61 9.35 -26.75
CA ILE A 5 -3.93 9.03 -25.35
C ILE A 5 -4.89 7.84 -25.28
N SER A 6 -5.90 7.81 -26.15
CA SER A 6 -6.85 6.68 -26.27
C SER A 6 -6.16 5.38 -26.67
N GLU A 7 -5.21 5.44 -27.62
CA GLU A 7 -4.37 4.30 -28.00
C GLU A 7 -3.50 3.82 -26.83
N SER A 8 -2.88 4.74 -26.10
CA SER A 8 -2.02 4.40 -24.95
C SER A 8 -2.81 3.78 -23.80
N ILE A 9 -4.03 4.26 -23.53
CA ILE A 9 -4.95 3.66 -22.54
C ILE A 9 -5.38 2.26 -23.00
N SER A 10 -5.70 2.09 -24.29
CA SER A 10 -6.09 0.80 -24.85
C SER A 10 -4.95 -0.21 -24.80
N PHE A 11 -3.73 0.24 -25.08
CA PHE A 11 -2.52 -0.57 -24.97
C PHE A 11 -2.20 -0.91 -23.51
N PHE A 12 -2.35 0.04 -22.58
CA PHE A 12 -2.21 -0.25 -21.15
C PHE A 12 -3.21 -1.32 -20.69
N ARG A 13 -4.48 -1.20 -21.10
CA ARG A 13 -5.51 -2.19 -20.78
C ARG A 13 -5.16 -3.57 -21.30
N SER A 14 -4.73 -3.69 -22.56
CA SER A 14 -4.35 -4.99 -23.12
C SER A 14 -3.17 -5.63 -22.39
N GLN A 15 -2.23 -4.82 -21.88
CA GLN A 15 -1.14 -5.32 -21.05
C GLN A 15 -1.63 -5.89 -19.71
N LEU A 16 -2.64 -5.27 -19.08
CA LEU A 16 -3.27 -5.80 -17.86
C LEU A 16 -4.03 -7.10 -18.10
N GLU A 17 -4.81 -7.16 -19.19
CA GLU A 17 -5.55 -8.37 -19.61
C GLU A 17 -4.60 -9.56 -19.84
N ASN A 18 -3.43 -9.29 -20.43
CA ASN A 18 -2.38 -10.29 -20.65
C ASN A 18 -1.49 -10.57 -19.42
N ARG A 19 -1.85 -10.05 -18.24
CA ARG A 19 -1.11 -10.23 -16.97
C ARG A 19 0.36 -9.81 -17.04
N ARG A 20 0.68 -8.82 -17.88
CA ARG A 20 2.03 -8.29 -18.03
C ARG A 20 2.32 -7.26 -16.94
N PHE A 21 2.52 -7.74 -15.72
CA PHE A 21 2.83 -6.92 -14.55
C PHE A 21 4.34 -6.68 -14.48
N GLY A 22 4.78 -5.50 -14.90
CA GLY A 22 6.20 -5.13 -14.85
C GLY A 22 6.43 -3.67 -15.22
N ASP A 23 7.70 -3.24 -15.14
CA ASP A 23 8.10 -1.84 -15.33
C ASP A 23 7.77 -1.28 -16.71
N ALA A 24 7.79 -2.12 -17.75
CA ALA A 24 7.36 -1.70 -19.08
C ALA A 24 5.89 -1.24 -19.08
N THR A 25 5.02 -1.97 -18.37
CA THR A 25 3.59 -1.64 -18.26
C THR A 25 3.37 -0.40 -17.38
N LEU A 26 4.16 -0.22 -16.32
CA LEU A 26 4.12 1.01 -15.50
C LEU A 26 4.56 2.24 -16.30
N ARG A 27 5.57 2.13 -17.15
CA ARG A 27 6.00 3.25 -18.02
C ARG A 27 4.92 3.68 -19.01
N ILE A 28 4.09 2.74 -19.49
CA ILE A 28 2.92 3.08 -20.31
C ILE A 28 1.95 3.92 -19.47
N LEU A 29 1.65 3.49 -18.24
CA LEU A 29 0.77 4.23 -17.32
C LEU A 29 1.29 5.65 -17.05
N GLU A 30 2.59 5.80 -16.78
CA GLU A 30 3.24 7.11 -16.60
C GLU A 30 3.06 8.00 -17.82
N SER A 31 3.24 7.46 -19.03
CA SER A 31 3.06 8.22 -20.27
C SER A 31 1.63 8.70 -20.49
N VAL A 32 0.63 7.92 -20.05
CA VAL A 32 -0.79 8.29 -20.10
C VAL A 32 -1.10 9.43 -19.13
N LEU A 33 -0.38 9.48 -18.00
CA LEU A 33 -0.55 10.51 -16.97
C LEU A 33 0.11 11.86 -17.34
N VAL A 34 0.79 11.96 -18.48
CA VAL A 34 1.33 13.23 -18.98
C VAL A 34 0.20 14.05 -19.59
N SER A 35 -0.25 15.08 -18.87
CA SER A 35 -1.23 16.05 -19.37
C SER A 35 -0.74 17.50 -19.30
N LYS A 36 -1.25 18.33 -20.21
CA LYS A 36 -0.99 19.78 -20.28
C LYS A 36 -1.94 20.59 -19.39
N ASP A 37 -3.08 20.03 -18.99
CA ASP A 37 -4.07 20.70 -18.17
C ASP A 37 -4.53 19.82 -16.99
N VAL A 38 -4.89 20.48 -15.89
CA VAL A 38 -5.20 19.81 -14.62
C VAL A 38 -6.51 19.04 -14.70
N LEU A 39 -7.51 19.54 -15.42
CA LEU A 39 -8.84 18.91 -15.48
C LEU A 39 -8.77 17.56 -16.23
N SER A 40 -8.14 17.53 -17.40
CA SER A 40 -7.95 16.29 -18.15
C SER A 40 -7.06 15.29 -17.41
N LEU A 41 -6.08 15.76 -16.63
CA LEU A 41 -5.29 14.89 -15.75
C LEU A 41 -6.17 14.23 -14.69
N LEU A 42 -7.07 14.99 -14.05
CA LEU A 42 -7.97 14.46 -13.02
C LEU A 42 -8.98 13.46 -13.60
N GLU A 43 -9.54 13.75 -14.78
CA GLU A 43 -10.43 12.83 -15.50
C GLU A 43 -9.70 11.53 -15.88
N THR A 44 -8.49 11.65 -16.43
CA THR A 44 -7.65 10.50 -16.81
C THR A 44 -7.32 9.66 -15.59
N ARG A 45 -6.92 10.28 -14.46
CA ARG A 45 -6.68 9.56 -13.20
C ARG A 45 -7.93 8.87 -12.71
N SER A 46 -9.10 9.52 -12.76
CA SER A 46 -10.37 8.91 -12.37
C SER A 46 -10.68 7.63 -13.17
N ALA A 47 -10.56 7.71 -14.50
CA ALA A 47 -10.78 6.57 -15.38
C ALA A 47 -9.79 5.41 -15.13
N LEU A 48 -8.51 5.75 -14.96
CA LEU A 48 -7.45 4.76 -14.66
C LEU A 48 -7.63 4.11 -13.28
N ARG A 49 -8.05 4.87 -12.26
CA ARG A 49 -8.38 4.30 -10.93
C ARG A 49 -9.47 3.26 -11.04
N TYR A 50 -10.56 3.57 -11.76
CA TYR A 50 -11.66 2.62 -11.96
C TYR A 50 -11.17 1.34 -12.66
N LEU A 51 -10.41 1.48 -13.74
CA LEU A 51 -9.82 0.34 -14.46
C LEU A 51 -8.92 -0.51 -13.55
N LEU A 52 -7.98 0.13 -12.85
CA LEU A 52 -7.02 -0.54 -11.98
C LEU A 52 -7.70 -1.25 -10.82
N ARG A 53 -8.71 -0.66 -10.19
CA ARG A 53 -9.50 -1.31 -9.12
C ARG A 53 -10.20 -2.57 -9.63
N SER A 54 -10.83 -2.49 -10.81
CA SER A 54 -11.49 -3.64 -11.43
C SER A 54 -10.49 -4.77 -11.73
N GLU A 55 -9.36 -4.45 -12.35
CA GLU A 55 -8.33 -5.44 -12.66
C GLU A 55 -7.68 -6.01 -11.41
N ALA A 56 -7.38 -5.18 -10.40
CA ALA A 56 -6.80 -5.65 -9.14
C ALA A 56 -7.70 -6.69 -8.46
N ILE A 57 -9.02 -6.45 -8.40
CA ILE A 57 -9.98 -7.41 -7.82
C ILE A 57 -9.98 -8.72 -8.60
N SER A 58 -9.99 -8.65 -9.94
CA SER A 58 -9.95 -9.83 -10.82
C SER A 58 -8.68 -10.64 -10.59
N VAL A 59 -7.53 -9.96 -10.59
CA VAL A 59 -6.21 -10.57 -10.43
C VAL A 59 -6.04 -11.18 -9.05
N VAL A 60 -6.43 -10.49 -7.97
CA VAL A 60 -6.33 -11.02 -6.59
C VAL A 60 -7.11 -12.33 -6.44
N ARG A 61 -8.28 -12.45 -7.09
CA ARG A 61 -9.05 -13.71 -7.11
C ARG A 61 -8.32 -14.80 -7.88
N GLU A 62 -7.79 -14.48 -9.06
CA GLU A 62 -7.06 -15.41 -9.93
C GLU A 62 -5.81 -15.97 -9.26
N ILE A 63 -5.01 -15.10 -8.62
CA ILE A 63 -3.74 -15.48 -8.02
C ILE A 63 -3.89 -16.09 -6.62
N SER A 64 -5.11 -16.23 -6.09
CA SER A 64 -5.36 -16.72 -4.73
C SER A 64 -4.75 -18.10 -4.45
N GLN A 65 -4.62 -18.96 -5.47
CA GLN A 65 -4.01 -20.30 -5.39
C GLN A 65 -2.56 -20.36 -5.89
N LYS A 66 -1.99 -19.24 -6.35
CA LYS A 66 -0.60 -19.15 -6.82
C LYS A 66 0.41 -19.09 -5.66
N THR A 67 1.70 -19.17 -6.01
CA THR A 67 2.80 -19.08 -5.05
C THR A 67 2.85 -17.72 -4.37
N ALA A 68 3.59 -17.62 -3.24
CA ALA A 68 3.76 -16.34 -2.55
C ALA A 68 4.47 -15.31 -3.44
N ASP A 69 5.49 -15.73 -4.20
CA ASP A 69 6.25 -14.84 -5.08
C ASP A 69 5.39 -14.29 -6.21
N GLU A 70 4.58 -15.13 -6.87
CA GLU A 70 3.66 -14.67 -7.92
C GLU A 70 2.61 -13.69 -7.38
N LYS A 71 2.11 -13.94 -6.16
CA LYS A 71 1.19 -13.02 -5.47
C LYS A 71 1.84 -11.68 -5.20
N LEU A 72 3.05 -11.69 -4.66
CA LEU A 72 3.80 -10.48 -4.34
C LEU A 72 4.15 -9.67 -5.59
N CYS A 73 4.58 -10.32 -6.67
CA CYS A 73 4.84 -9.65 -7.95
C CYS A 73 3.61 -8.89 -8.47
N ALA A 74 2.42 -9.52 -8.44
CA ALA A 74 1.19 -8.87 -8.88
C ALA A 74 0.79 -7.71 -7.95
N VAL A 75 0.86 -7.93 -6.64
CA VAL A 75 0.51 -6.91 -5.64
C VAL A 75 1.45 -5.71 -5.73
N GLU A 76 2.76 -5.92 -5.85
CA GLU A 76 3.75 -4.84 -5.99
C GLU A 76 3.51 -3.98 -7.23
N PHE A 77 3.17 -4.61 -8.36
CA PHE A 77 2.77 -3.89 -9.56
C PHE A 77 1.57 -2.97 -9.30
N PHE A 78 0.50 -3.50 -8.69
CA PHE A 78 -0.71 -2.71 -8.42
C PHE A 78 -0.47 -1.61 -7.38
N VAL A 79 0.35 -1.85 -6.35
CA VAL A 79 0.77 -0.82 -5.39
C VAL A 79 1.41 0.36 -6.13
N ARG A 80 2.35 0.09 -7.04
CA ARG A 80 3.04 1.12 -7.83
C ARG A 80 2.06 1.82 -8.79
N ALA A 81 1.18 1.07 -9.44
CA ALA A 81 0.17 1.62 -10.34
C ALA A 81 -0.82 2.55 -9.60
N PHE A 82 -1.31 2.14 -8.43
CA PHE A 82 -2.19 2.96 -7.58
C PHE A 82 -1.49 4.21 -7.05
N ALA A 83 -0.21 4.12 -6.69
CA ALA A 83 0.58 5.29 -6.33
C ALA A 83 0.67 6.30 -7.48
N LEU A 84 0.92 5.84 -8.71
CA LEU A 84 1.00 6.70 -9.91
C LEU A 84 -0.31 7.44 -10.19
N VAL A 85 -1.46 6.76 -10.10
CA VAL A 85 -2.77 7.41 -10.29
C VAL A 85 -3.26 8.15 -9.03
N GLY A 86 -2.47 8.09 -7.94
CA GLY A 86 -2.78 8.56 -6.59
C GLY A 86 -4.14 8.09 -6.08
N ASP A 87 -4.33 6.78 -6.12
CA ASP A 87 -5.37 6.05 -5.41
C ASP A 87 -4.80 5.56 -4.07
N VAL A 88 -4.79 6.47 -3.09
CA VAL A 88 -4.10 6.23 -1.82
C VAL A 88 -4.69 5.05 -1.07
N GLU A 89 -6.02 4.93 -1.03
CA GLU A 89 -6.72 3.84 -0.35
C GLU A 89 -6.34 2.48 -0.93
N SER A 90 -6.43 2.30 -2.25
CA SER A 90 -6.10 1.03 -2.89
C SER A 90 -4.61 0.70 -2.78
N CYS A 91 -3.75 1.71 -2.84
CA CYS A 91 -2.30 1.58 -2.63
C CYS A 91 -1.99 1.06 -1.21
N LEU A 92 -2.53 1.71 -0.18
CA LEU A 92 -2.31 1.32 1.22
C LEU A 92 -2.92 -0.04 1.54
N ALA A 93 -4.12 -0.34 1.03
CA ALA A 93 -4.73 -1.65 1.21
C ALA A 93 -3.84 -2.78 0.67
N LEU A 94 -3.34 -2.64 -0.57
CA LEU A 94 -2.46 -3.65 -1.15
C LEU A 94 -1.07 -3.70 -0.52
N LYS A 95 -0.51 -2.56 -0.09
CA LYS A 95 0.74 -2.55 0.69
C LYS A 95 0.58 -3.36 1.97
N TYR A 96 -0.51 -3.15 2.71
CA TYR A 96 -0.80 -3.91 3.93
C TYR A 96 -0.86 -5.42 3.65
N GLU A 97 -1.62 -5.84 2.64
CA GLU A 97 -1.74 -7.25 2.27
C GLU A 97 -0.39 -7.87 1.86
N ALA A 98 0.48 -7.12 1.17
CA ALA A 98 1.82 -7.57 0.84
C ALA A 98 2.67 -7.81 2.09
N LEU A 99 2.65 -6.88 3.05
CA LEU A 99 3.40 -7.00 4.30
C LEU A 99 2.91 -8.22 5.11
N VAL A 100 1.60 -8.38 5.28
CA VAL A 100 1.00 -9.54 5.98
C VAL A 100 1.34 -10.86 5.29
N LEU A 101 1.27 -10.91 3.96
CA LEU A 101 1.60 -12.12 3.20
C LEU A 101 3.06 -12.53 3.42
N ARG A 102 3.99 -11.57 3.38
CA ARG A 102 5.42 -11.82 3.63
C ARG A 102 5.65 -12.33 5.05
N GLU A 103 5.07 -11.70 6.07
CA GLU A 103 5.18 -12.19 7.47
C GLU A 103 4.64 -13.61 7.65
N THR A 104 3.49 -13.91 7.05
CA THR A 104 2.88 -15.25 7.15
C THR A 104 3.77 -16.32 6.48
N LYS A 105 4.51 -15.94 5.44
CA LYS A 105 5.38 -16.84 4.68
C LYS A 105 6.82 -16.88 5.20
N TYR A 106 7.24 -15.88 5.98
CA TYR A 106 8.54 -15.83 6.64
C TYR A 106 8.82 -17.09 7.50
N LEU A 107 7.78 -17.64 8.16
CA LEU A 107 7.88 -18.92 8.88
C LEU A 107 8.35 -20.11 8.01
N LYS A 108 8.36 -19.96 6.69
CA LYS A 108 8.74 -20.98 5.70
C LYS A 108 9.95 -20.58 4.83
N GLY A 109 10.50 -19.38 4.97
CA GLY A 109 11.64 -18.91 4.17
C GLY A 109 12.17 -17.53 4.57
N HIS A 110 13.49 -17.43 4.80
CA HIS A 110 14.16 -16.23 5.32
C HIS A 110 14.12 -15.00 4.38
N GLY A 111 13.91 -15.20 3.07
CA GLY A 111 13.89 -14.10 2.08
C GLY A 111 12.64 -13.21 2.10
N LEU A 112 11.65 -13.53 2.93
CA LEU A 112 10.39 -12.79 3.05
C LEU A 112 10.26 -12.07 4.39
N GLN A 113 11.37 -11.88 5.12
CA GLN A 113 11.34 -11.15 6.38
C GLN A 113 10.89 -9.71 6.13
N VAL A 114 9.85 -9.30 6.84
CA VAL A 114 9.41 -7.90 6.85
C VAL A 114 10.20 -7.16 7.93
N LEU A 115 10.83 -6.06 7.53
CA LEU A 115 11.58 -5.22 8.45
C LEU A 115 10.64 -4.26 9.19
N HIS A 116 11.01 -3.90 10.43
CA HIS A 116 10.21 -2.98 11.23
C HIS A 116 10.08 -1.60 10.57
N GLU A 117 11.07 -1.18 9.79
CA GLU A 117 11.07 0.07 9.02
C GLU A 117 10.01 0.08 7.92
N GLU A 118 9.74 -1.08 7.29
CA GLU A 118 8.71 -1.20 6.27
C GLU A 118 7.32 -1.02 6.88
N TRP A 119 7.06 -1.67 8.01
CA TRP A 119 5.83 -1.46 8.79
C TRP A 119 5.70 -0.03 9.30
N LEU A 120 6.79 0.57 9.78
CA LEU A 120 6.79 1.94 10.28
C LEU A 120 6.49 2.94 9.16
N THR A 121 7.03 2.73 7.96
CA THR A 121 6.76 3.55 6.78
C THR A 121 5.29 3.44 6.40
N PHE A 122 4.77 2.21 6.28
CA PHE A 122 3.36 1.96 6.01
C PHE A 122 2.43 2.61 7.05
N ALA A 123 2.75 2.50 8.34
CA ALA A 123 1.95 3.04 9.41
C ALA A 123 1.89 4.57 9.40
N LYS A 124 3.03 5.23 9.12
CA LYS A 124 3.08 6.70 8.95
C LYS A 124 2.32 7.16 7.72
N ASP A 125 2.55 6.52 6.57
CA ASP A 125 1.79 6.82 5.34
C ASP A 125 0.27 6.69 5.61
N SER A 126 -0.15 5.66 6.34
CA SER A 126 -1.55 5.45 6.71
C SER A 126 -2.08 6.52 7.66
N LEU A 127 -1.30 6.90 8.68
CA LEU A 127 -1.63 7.95 9.63
C LEU A 127 -1.80 9.31 8.94
N ASP A 128 -0.84 9.68 8.10
CA ASP A 128 -0.81 10.96 7.39
C ASP A 128 -1.96 11.09 6.38
N ASN A 129 -2.49 9.97 5.90
CA ASN A 129 -3.63 9.92 4.99
C ASN A 129 -4.99 9.66 5.69
N GLY A 130 -5.03 9.69 7.03
CA GLY A 130 -6.28 9.58 7.80
C GLY A 130 -6.79 8.16 8.01
N PHE A 131 -6.05 7.14 7.60
CA PHE A 131 -6.41 5.73 7.79
C PHE A 131 -5.92 5.22 9.17
N TYR A 132 -6.46 5.80 10.24
CA TYR A 132 -5.93 5.61 11.59
C TYR A 132 -5.99 4.15 12.08
N ALA A 133 -7.06 3.41 11.76
CA ALA A 133 -7.22 2.03 12.22
C ALA A 133 -6.16 1.08 11.64
N ILE A 134 -5.81 1.25 10.36
CA ILE A 134 -4.75 0.45 9.73
C ILE A 134 -3.35 0.95 10.13
N ALA A 135 -3.20 2.26 10.40
CA ALA A 135 -1.98 2.82 10.96
C ALA A 135 -1.63 2.20 12.32
N VAL A 136 -2.62 2.03 13.22
CA VAL A 136 -2.44 1.33 14.51
C VAL A 136 -1.87 -0.07 14.31
N LYS A 137 -2.48 -0.87 13.42
CA LYS A 137 -1.99 -2.22 13.10
C LYS A 137 -0.55 -2.19 12.57
N GLY A 138 -0.22 -1.24 11.69
CA GLY A 138 1.14 -1.08 11.18
C GLY A 138 2.16 -0.76 12.27
N PHE A 139 1.82 0.12 13.23
CA PHE A 139 2.70 0.40 14.36
C PHE A 139 2.86 -0.80 15.31
N GLU A 140 1.80 -1.58 15.52
CA GLU A 140 1.86 -2.81 16.30
C GLU A 140 2.77 -3.85 15.65
N SER A 141 2.62 -4.08 14.34
CA SER A 141 3.50 -4.98 13.58
C SER A 141 4.97 -4.51 13.62
N ALA A 142 5.23 -3.21 13.48
CA ALA A 142 6.58 -2.66 13.61
C ALA A 142 7.20 -2.97 14.98
N LEU A 143 6.44 -2.82 16.07
CA LEU A 143 6.90 -3.15 17.42
C LEU A 143 7.18 -4.65 17.59
N MET A 144 6.35 -5.51 17.00
CA MET A 144 6.53 -6.97 17.04
C MET A 144 7.79 -7.41 16.28
N CYS A 145 8.10 -6.79 15.14
CA CYS A 145 9.33 -7.05 14.39
C CYS A 145 10.58 -6.73 15.21
N ILE A 146 10.59 -5.59 15.92
CA ILE A 146 11.71 -5.20 16.80
C ILE A 146 11.89 -6.26 17.91
N GLN A 147 10.80 -6.63 18.60
CA GLN A 147 10.85 -7.58 19.71
C GLN A 147 11.35 -8.97 19.29
N SER A 148 11.04 -9.39 18.06
CA SER A 148 11.41 -10.70 17.52
C SER A 148 12.88 -10.77 17.07
N ASN A 149 13.57 -9.64 16.91
CA ASN A 149 14.97 -9.53 16.48
C ASN A 149 15.97 -9.34 17.64
N ASN A 150 15.51 -9.35 18.90
CA ASN A 150 16.29 -9.01 20.09
C ASN A 150 17.31 -10.08 20.49
N ASN A 151 18.38 -10.19 19.72
CA ASN A 151 19.59 -10.95 20.05
C ASN A 151 20.83 -10.03 19.92
N ILE A 152 20.83 -8.85 20.55
CA ILE A 152 21.84 -7.80 20.30
C ILE A 152 22.27 -7.00 21.56
N ASP A 153 23.53 -6.56 21.54
CA ASP A 153 24.34 -5.85 22.54
C ASP A 153 23.74 -4.55 23.17
N PRO A 154 24.28 -4.08 24.32
CA PRO A 154 23.69 -3.00 25.12
C PRO A 154 23.61 -1.61 24.47
N VAL A 155 24.45 -1.27 23.49
CA VAL A 155 24.39 0.02 22.77
C VAL A 155 23.19 0.06 21.82
N THR A 156 22.95 -1.04 21.10
CA THR A 156 21.79 -1.24 20.24
C THR A 156 20.48 -1.20 21.02
N VAL A 157 20.46 -1.75 22.24
CA VAL A 157 19.30 -1.71 23.15
C VAL A 157 18.84 -0.28 23.44
N THR A 158 19.76 0.66 23.72
CA THR A 158 19.39 2.05 24.03
C THR A 158 18.82 2.83 22.84
N MET A 159 19.32 2.60 21.62
CA MET A 159 18.79 3.23 20.41
C MET A 159 17.41 2.64 20.03
N GLU A 160 17.25 1.33 20.18
CA GLU A 160 15.97 0.65 19.98
C GLU A 160 14.92 1.10 21.00
N GLU A 161 15.29 1.35 22.26
CA GLU A 161 14.35 1.83 23.29
C GLU A 161 13.75 3.20 22.93
N HIS A 162 14.58 4.14 22.45
CA HIS A 162 14.08 5.43 21.98
C HIS A 162 13.17 5.29 20.75
N ALA A 163 13.53 4.44 19.79
CA ALA A 163 12.72 4.15 18.62
C ALA A 163 11.37 3.52 19.00
N VAL A 164 11.37 2.52 19.88
CA VAL A 164 10.17 1.87 20.43
C VAL A 164 9.26 2.88 21.11
N ASN A 165 9.81 3.77 21.95
CA ASN A 165 9.01 4.79 22.62
C ASN A 165 8.38 5.78 21.63
N LYS A 166 9.09 6.14 20.55
CA LYS A 166 8.52 6.98 19.48
C LYS A 166 7.39 6.27 18.75
N ILE A 167 7.56 4.99 18.43
CA ILE A 167 6.52 4.18 17.74
C ILE A 167 5.27 4.04 18.62
N LYS A 168 5.44 3.77 19.92
CA LYS A 168 4.33 3.71 20.88
C LYS A 168 3.53 5.01 20.94
N LYS A 169 4.21 6.16 21.03
CA LYS A 169 3.55 7.48 21.02
C LYS A 169 2.72 7.71 19.75
N LEU A 170 3.23 7.32 18.58
CA LEU A 170 2.51 7.45 17.31
C LEU A 170 1.30 6.52 17.25
N ARG A 171 1.44 5.28 17.72
CA ARG A 171 0.32 4.33 17.85
C ARG A 171 -0.76 4.88 18.77
N ASP A 172 -0.39 5.38 19.96
CA ASP A 172 -1.34 5.90 20.94
C ASP A 172 -2.09 7.13 20.38
N MET A 173 -1.41 7.98 19.63
CA MET A 173 -2.02 9.08 18.87
C MET A 173 -3.02 8.55 17.82
N ALA A 174 -2.62 7.58 16.99
CA ALA A 174 -3.52 6.99 15.99
C ALA A 174 -4.76 6.34 16.64
N THR A 175 -4.59 5.63 17.76
CA THR A 175 -5.69 5.05 18.54
C THR A 175 -6.65 6.12 19.06
N ALA A 176 -6.14 7.23 19.59
CA ALA A 176 -6.97 8.35 20.02
C ALA A 176 -7.77 8.97 18.85
N LEU A 177 -7.17 9.06 17.67
CA LEU A 177 -7.83 9.54 16.45
C LEU A 177 -8.92 8.58 15.96
N VAL A 178 -8.73 7.27 16.04
CA VAL A 178 -9.78 6.27 15.77
C VAL A 178 -10.99 6.48 16.68
N ALA A 179 -10.75 6.64 17.99
CA ALA A 179 -11.83 6.85 18.96
C ALA A 179 -12.59 8.16 18.71
N SER A 180 -11.86 9.24 18.38
CA SER A 180 -12.44 10.55 18.09
C SER A 180 -13.29 10.56 16.82
N HIS A 181 -12.83 9.90 15.76
CA HIS A 181 -13.59 9.79 14.50
C HIS A 181 -14.86 8.95 14.62
N SER A 182 -14.86 7.98 15.54
CA SER A 182 -16.01 7.12 15.79
C SER A 182 -17.11 7.82 16.61
N GLY A 183 -16.80 8.94 17.28
CA GLY A 183 -17.75 9.75 18.05
C GLY A 183 -18.48 10.84 17.26
N ALA A 184 -18.08 11.12 16.02
CA ALA A 184 -18.66 12.19 15.19
C ALA A 184 -19.86 11.75 14.33
N SER A 185 -20.17 10.45 14.27
CA SER A 185 -21.24 9.89 13.44
C SER A 185 -22.61 9.77 14.14
N SER A 186 -22.76 10.25 15.38
CA SER A 186 -24.01 10.14 16.16
C SER A 186 -24.70 11.49 16.47
N SER A 187 -24.33 12.59 15.79
CA SER A 187 -24.89 13.92 16.05
C SER A 187 -25.39 14.60 14.77
N SER A 188 -26.31 13.96 14.05
CA SER A 188 -27.11 14.62 13.01
C SER A 188 -28.41 13.86 12.76
N GLU A 189 -29.29 13.82 13.76
CA GLU A 189 -30.73 13.55 13.60
C GLU A 189 -31.43 14.11 14.84
N SER A 190 -31.97 15.32 14.73
CA SER A 190 -32.95 15.92 15.65
C SER A 190 -33.78 16.93 14.89
#